data_AF-I4GAG7-F1
#
_entry.id   AF-I4GAG7-F1
#
_cell.length_a   1.000
_cell.length_b   1.000
_cell.length_c   1.000
_cell.angle_alpha   90.00
_cell.angle_beta   90.00
_cell.angle_gamma   90.00
#
_symmetry.space_group_name_H-M   'P 1'
#
loop_
_entity.id
_entity.type
_entity.pdbx_description
1 polymer ?
#
loop_
_entity_poly.entity_id
_entity_poly.type
_entity_poly.pdbx_seq_one_letter_code
_entity_poly.pdbx_strand_id
1 'polypeptide(L)' 'MRGLPLDGYIIFYRVINETVEILRIVNGRQDLDALFSEIK' A
#
# COMPACT_ATOMS: atom_id res chain seq x y z
N MET A 1 1.43 6.15 -7.64
CA MET A 1 0.94 5.16 -6.65
C MET A 1 0.39 5.93 -5.47
N ARG A 2 -0.77 5.55 -4.93
CA ARG A 2 -1.41 6.21 -3.77
C ARG A 2 -1.58 5.20 -2.64
N GLY A 3 -1.55 5.68 -1.40
CA GLY A 3 -1.83 4.90 -0.20
C GLY A 3 -3.09 5.41 0.50
N LEU A 4 -3.97 4.50 0.93
CA LEU A 4 -5.13 4.80 1.77
C LEU A 4 -4.96 4.09 3.13
N PRO A 5 -4.76 4.83 4.24
CA PRO A 5 -4.76 4.22 5.57
C PRO A 5 -6.19 3.85 5.97
N LEU A 6 -6.38 2.62 6.46
CA LEU A 6 -7.66 2.11 6.95
C LEU A 6 -7.41 1.05 8.03
N ASP A 7 -7.94 1.26 9.24
CA ASP A 7 -7.90 0.31 10.36
C ASP A 7 -6.52 -0.31 10.66
N GLY A 8 -5.47 0.50 10.57
CA GLY A 8 -4.10 0.05 10.81
C GLY A 8 -3.44 -0.66 9.62
N TYR A 9 -4.12 -0.73 8.48
CA TYR A 9 -3.57 -1.15 7.19
C TYR A 9 -3.33 0.05 6.28
N ILE A 10 -2.47 -0.15 5.28
CA ILE A 10 -2.30 0.78 4.16
C ILE A 10 -2.64 0.03 2.89
N ILE A 11 -3.61 0.54 2.14
CA ILE A 11 -4.01 0.02 0.83
C ILE A 11 -3.26 0.82 -0.22
N PHE A 12 -2.37 0.15 -0.96
CA PHE A 12 -1.71 0.73 -2.13
C PHE A 12 -2.55 0.50 -3.36
N TYR A 13 -2.87 1.58 -4.07
CA TYR A 13 -3.68 1.53 -5.28
C TYR A 13 -3.19 2.49 -6.35
N ARG A 14 -3.68 2.29 -7.57
CA ARG A 14 -3.57 3.24 -8.68
C ARG A 14 -4.92 3.37 -9.36
N VAL A 15 -5.15 4.54 -9.96
CA VAL A 15 -6.31 4.79 -10.81
C VAL A 15 -5.86 4.63 -12.25
N ILE A 16 -6.56 3.80 -13.01
CA ILE A 16 -6.35 3.62 -14.45
C ILE A 16 -7.70 3.81 -15.15
N ASN A 17 -7.77 4.81 -16.03
CA ASN A 17 -9.01 5.25 -16.66
C ASN A 17 -10.08 5.53 -15.58
N GLU A 18 -11.14 4.73 -15.54
CA GLU A 18 -12.26 4.84 -14.59
C GLU A 18 -12.24 3.75 -13.50
N THR A 19 -11.14 3.00 -13.41
CA THR A 19 -11.01 1.86 -12.49
C THR A 19 -9.96 2.13 -11.42
N VAL A 20 -10.22 1.63 -10.20
CA VAL A 20 -9.24 1.56 -9.12
C VAL A 20 -8.66 0.15 -9.06
N GLU A 21 -7.34 0.05 -9.22
CA GLU A 21 -6.61 -1.21 -9.05
C GLU A 21 -5.90 -1.22 -7.69
N ILE A 22 -6.22 -2.23 -6.87
CA ILE A 22 -5.51 -2.50 -5.61
C ILE A 22 -4.25 -3.29 -5.93
N LEU A 23 -3.10 -2.77 -5.50
CA LEU A 23 -1.78 -3.37 -5.73
C LEU A 23 -1.37 -4.23 -4.53
N ARG A 24 -1.60 -3.75 -3.31
CA ARG A 24 -1.24 -4.45 -2.06
C ARG A 24 -2.01 -3.88 -0.88
N ILE A 25 -2.26 -4.73 0.11
CA ILE A 25 -2.73 -4.34 1.44
C ILE A 25 -1.64 -4.74 2.42
N VAL A 26 -1.17 -3.80 3.24
CA VAL A 26 -0.06 -4.03 4.18
C VAL A 26 -0.48 -3.66 5.58
N ASN A 27 -0.02 -4.40 6.59
CA ASN A 27 -0.24 -4.01 7.98
C ASN A 27 0.73 -2.89 8.33
N GLY A 28 0.20 -1.71 8.66
CA GLY A 28 1.00 -0.51 8.94
C GLY A 28 1.87 -0.60 10.19
N ARG A 29 1.72 -1.63 11.03
CA ARG A 29 2.54 -1.84 12.23
C ARG A 29 3.63 -2.90 12.07
N GLN A 30 3.49 -3.83 11.12
CA GLN A 30 4.38 -4.97 10.98
C GLN A 30 5.16 -4.96 9.65
N ASP A 31 4.58 -4.43 8.58
CA ASP A 31 5.14 -4.54 7.23
C ASP A 31 5.94 -3.31 6.79
N LEU A 32 5.94 -2.21 7.54
CA LEU A 32 6.63 -0.99 7.11
C LEU A 32 8.14 -1.19 6.94
N ASP A 33 8.81 -1.79 7.93
CA ASP A 33 10.25 -2.04 7.83
C ASP A 33 10.59 -3.04 6.71
N ALA A 34 9.76 -4.06 6.51
CA ALA A 34 9.94 -5.03 5.44
C ALA A 34 9.72 -4.42 4.03
N LEU A 35 8.75 -3.51 3.88
CA LEU A 35 8.48 -2.79 2.62
C LEU A 35 9.64 -1.92 2.15
N PHE A 36 10.41 -1.34 3.07
CA PHE A 36 11.54 -0.48 2.75
C PHE A 36 12.90 -1.20 2.83
N SER A 37 12.92 -2.47 3.25
CA SER A 37 14.15 -3.27 3.36
C SER A 37 14.79 -3.64 2.00
N GLU A 38 14.01 -3.64 0.91
CA GLU A 38 14.51 -3.93 -0.45
C GLU A 38 15.02 -2.68 -1.20
N ILE A 39 14.81 -1.47 -0.66
CA ILE A 39 15.34 -0.24 -1.25
C ILE A 39 16.70 0.02 -0.59
N LYS A 40 17.77 -0.55 -1.16
CA LYS A 40 19.15 -0.28 -0.76
C LYS A 40 19.95 0.27 -1.93
#